data_AF-A0A2X1VHS6-F1
#
_entry.id   AF-A0A2X1VHS6-F1
#
_cell.length_a   1.000
_cell.length_b   1.000
_cell.length_c   1.000
_cell.angle_alpha   90.00
_cell.angle_beta   90.00
_cell.angle_gamma   90.00
#
_symmetry.space_group_name_H-M   'P 1'
#
loop_
_entity.id
_entity.type
_entity.pdbx_description
1 polymer ?
#
loop_
_entity_poly.entity_id
_entity_poly.type
_entity_poly.pdbx_seq_one_letter_code
_entity_poly.pdbx_strand_id
1 'polypeptide(L)'
;MLTDYTTHEDIRAVLGVEEDEINNSTIELDVFITGLESDLHELNPTLDSTFKVIKSKQPEDVTPLERRVVNLTKAFATYSVAKQLANALPMFAPRIISDGKSSLTRFSGEPFKEVIEGIDSQYKLARSRLLAVLDELQSESKIISTRSILFVSSPSYDPVTGE
;
A
#
# COMPACT_ATOMS: atom_id res chain seq x y z
N MET A 1 -9.97 4.27 6.75
CA MET A 1 -8.56 4.61 7.02
C MET A 1 -7.66 3.39 6.83
N LEU A 2 -7.77 2.32 7.63
CA LEU A 2 -7.01 1.08 7.40
C LEU A 2 -7.59 0.23 6.24
N THR A 3 -8.91 0.00 6.28
CA THR A 3 -9.67 -0.77 5.27
C THR A 3 -9.68 -0.15 3.87
N ASP A 4 -9.19 1.08 3.75
CA ASP A 4 -9.04 1.74 2.45
C ASP A 4 -7.91 1.13 1.63
N TYR A 5 -6.89 0.63 2.32
CA TYR A 5 -5.64 0.13 1.77
C TYR A 5 -5.50 -1.39 1.90
N THR A 6 -5.99 -1.99 2.98
CA THR A 6 -5.79 -3.42 3.28
C THR A 6 -7.08 -4.06 3.79
N THR A 7 -7.08 -5.38 3.92
CA THR A 7 -8.12 -6.10 4.65
C THR A 7 -7.53 -6.81 5.86
N HIS A 8 -8.36 -7.05 6.88
CA HIS A 8 -7.94 -7.82 8.06
C HIS A 8 -7.49 -9.24 7.68
N GLU A 9 -8.16 -9.84 6.70
CA GLU A 9 -7.81 -11.15 6.15
C GLU A 9 -6.43 -11.16 5.50
N ASP A 10 -6.09 -10.15 4.70
CA ASP A 10 -4.76 -10.04 4.08
C ASP A 10 -3.65 -9.93 5.13
N ILE A 11 -3.88 -9.15 6.19
CA ILE A 11 -2.90 -8.98 7.28
C ILE A 11 -2.68 -10.31 8.02
N ARG A 12 -3.77 -11.01 8.35
CA ARG A 12 -3.72 -12.34 8.99
C ARG A 12 -3.05 -13.38 8.10
N ALA A 13 -3.33 -13.36 6.80
CA ALA A 13 -2.70 -14.24 5.82
C ALA A 13 -1.18 -14.04 5.75
N VAL A 14 -0.71 -12.79 5.84
CA VAL A 14 0.73 -12.48 5.87
C VAL A 14 1.40 -12.95 7.17
N LEU A 15 0.70 -12.81 8.30
CA LEU A 15 1.19 -13.26 9.60
C LEU A 15 1.10 -14.78 9.79
N GLY A 16 0.28 -15.47 8.99
CA GLY A 16 0.01 -16.90 9.12
C GLY A 16 -0.81 -17.24 10.36
N VAL A 17 -1.70 -16.34 10.78
CA VAL A 17 -2.54 -16.47 11.98
C VAL A 17 -4.02 -16.51 11.64
N GLU A 18 -4.80 -17.16 12.49
CA GLU A 18 -6.25 -17.23 12.33
C GLU A 18 -6.98 -16.07 13.05
N GLU A 19 -8.27 -15.90 12.77
CA GLU A 19 -9.11 -14.88 13.42
C GLU A 19 -9.18 -15.05 14.94
N ASP A 20 -9.18 -16.30 15.42
CA ASP A 20 -9.23 -16.63 16.85
C ASP A 20 -7.95 -16.23 17.61
N GLU A 21 -6.83 -16.05 16.90
CA GLU A 21 -5.55 -15.62 17.50
C GLU A 21 -5.43 -14.09 17.55
N ILE A 22 -5.93 -13.39 16.52
CA ILE A 22 -5.93 -11.93 16.44
C ILE A 22 -7.29 -11.41 15.97
N ASN A 23 -8.05 -10.87 16.91
CA ASN A 23 -9.34 -10.22 16.67
C ASN A 23 -9.20 -8.97 15.78
N ASN A 24 -10.24 -8.66 15.00
CA ASN A 24 -10.30 -7.45 14.16
C ASN A 24 -10.07 -6.18 14.99
N SER A 25 -10.64 -6.13 16.20
CA SER A 25 -10.47 -4.99 17.12
C SER A 25 -9.01 -4.73 17.51
N THR A 26 -8.15 -5.75 17.49
CA THR A 26 -6.71 -5.60 17.77
C THR A 26 -5.99 -5.00 16.58
N ILE A 27 -6.36 -5.41 15.36
CA ILE A 27 -5.77 -4.88 14.12
C ILE A 27 -6.20 -3.43 13.88
N GLU A 28 -7.43 -3.09 14.26
CA GLU A 28 -8.01 -1.74 14.14
C GLU A 28 -7.53 -0.75 15.23
N LEU A 29 -6.60 -1.13 16.11
CA LEU A 29 -6.05 -0.21 17.11
C LEU A 29 -5.37 0.99 16.45
N ASP A 30 -5.66 2.20 16.96
CA ASP A 30 -5.15 3.47 16.42
C ASP A 30 -3.63 3.54 16.29
N VAL A 31 -2.89 2.78 17.11
CA VAL A 31 -1.42 2.71 17.04
C VAL A 31 -0.95 2.20 15.69
N PHE A 32 -1.62 1.18 15.13
CA PHE A 32 -1.26 0.60 13.84
C PHE A 32 -1.70 1.48 12.68
N ILE A 33 -2.84 2.16 12.84
CA ILE A 33 -3.36 3.13 11.87
C ILE A 33 -2.40 4.32 11.76
N THR A 34 -2.02 4.92 12.89
CA THR A 34 -1.11 6.06 12.94
C THR A 34 0.29 5.70 12.44
N GLY A 35 0.75 4.48 12.75
CA GLY A 35 2.01 3.96 12.23
C GLY A 35 1.99 3.84 10.70
N LEU A 36 0.92 3.24 10.14
CA LEU A 36 0.75 3.15 8.68
C LEU A 36 0.70 4.52 8.01
N GLU A 37 -0.06 5.47 8.56
CA GLU A 37 -0.16 6.82 8.02
C GLU A 37 1.20 7.53 8.01
N SER A 38 1.98 7.35 9.08
CA SER A 38 3.34 7.89 9.17
C SER A 38 4.27 7.27 8.13
N ASP A 39 4.22 5.94 7.95
CA ASP A 39 5.01 5.22 6.95
C ASP A 39 4.67 5.65 5.51
N LEU A 40 3.38 5.83 5.20
CA LEU A 40 2.93 6.31 3.89
C LEU A 40 3.36 7.78 3.65
N HIS A 41 3.26 8.62 4.67
CA HIS A 41 3.68 10.02 4.59
C HIS A 41 5.19 10.17 4.38
N GLU A 42 6.00 9.32 5.03
CA GLU A 42 7.45 9.29 4.83
C GLU A 42 7.83 8.94 3.39
N LEU A 43 7.09 8.02 2.77
CA LEU A 43 7.34 7.63 1.38
C LEU A 43 7.00 8.74 0.39
N ASN A 44 5.79 9.27 0.49
CA ASN A 44 5.37 10.38 -0.32
C ASN A 44 4.18 11.09 0.34
N PRO A 45 4.27 12.39 0.66
CA PRO A 45 3.21 13.13 1.33
C PRO A 45 1.92 13.25 0.50
N THR A 46 1.98 13.07 -0.83
CA THR A 46 0.81 13.14 -1.73
C THR A 46 0.24 11.75 -2.07
N LEU A 47 0.76 10.68 -1.49
CA LEU A 47 0.33 9.32 -1.82
C LEU A 47 -1.14 9.08 -1.46
N ASP A 48 -1.57 9.50 -0.27
CA ASP A 48 -2.95 9.31 0.21
C ASP A 48 -3.97 9.98 -0.72
N SER A 49 -3.70 11.22 -1.14
CA SER A 49 -4.57 11.93 -2.08
C SER A 49 -4.56 11.29 -3.47
N THR A 50 -3.39 10.89 -3.96
CA THR A 50 -3.24 10.22 -5.27
C THR A 50 -4.00 8.90 -5.30
N PHE A 51 -3.90 8.10 -4.24
CA PHE A 51 -4.61 6.82 -4.12
C PHE A 51 -6.14 7.02 -4.11
N LYS A 52 -6.66 7.99 -3.35
CA LYS A 52 -8.09 8.30 -3.31
C LYS A 52 -8.61 8.76 -4.67
N VAL A 53 -7.85 9.58 -5.39
CA VAL A 53 -8.20 10.00 -6.75
C VAL A 53 -8.28 8.79 -7.68
N ILE A 54 -7.26 7.92 -7.71
CA ILE A 54 -7.26 6.73 -8.58
C ILE A 54 -8.42 5.78 -8.23
N LYS A 55 -8.67 5.55 -6.93
CA LYS A 55 -9.76 4.67 -6.46
C LYS A 55 -11.15 5.22 -6.83
N SER A 56 -11.28 6.53 -6.99
CA SER A 56 -12.54 7.18 -7.40
C SER A 56 -12.81 7.14 -8.91
N LYS A 57 -11.80 6.82 -9.74
CA LYS A 57 -11.96 6.69 -11.19
C LYS A 57 -12.73 5.42 -11.56
N GLN A 58 -13.39 5.45 -12.71
CA GLN A 58 -14.02 4.25 -13.27
C GLN A 58 -12.93 3.25 -13.71
N PRO A 59 -13.18 1.93 -13.64
CA PRO A 59 -12.16 0.90 -13.89
C PRO A 59 -11.51 0.97 -15.28
N GLU A 60 -12.22 1.55 -16.23
CA GLU A 60 -11.84 1.76 -17.63
C GLU A 60 -10.96 2.99 -17.86
N ASP A 61 -10.98 3.97 -16.94
CA ASP A 61 -10.13 5.18 -16.98
C ASP A 61 -8.80 5.01 -16.21
N VAL A 62 -8.64 3.91 -15.48
CA VAL A 62 -7.44 3.65 -14.66
C VAL A 62 -6.31 3.13 -15.55
N THR A 63 -5.23 3.92 -15.64
CA THR A 63 -4.06 3.53 -16.43
C THR A 63 -3.36 2.31 -15.83
N PRO A 64 -2.60 1.52 -16.62
CA PRO A 64 -1.84 0.38 -16.11
C PRO A 64 -0.86 0.76 -14.99
N LEU A 65 -0.26 1.95 -15.09
CA LEU A 65 0.67 2.47 -14.10
C LEU A 65 -0.05 2.87 -12.81
N GLU A 66 -1.18 3.57 -12.90
CA GLU A 66 -2.03 3.90 -11.75
C GLU A 66 -2.52 2.64 -11.02
N ARG A 67 -2.91 1.61 -11.77
CA ARG A 67 -3.30 0.29 -11.20
C ARG A 67 -2.15 -0.35 -10.45
N ARG A 68 -0.93 -0.25 -10.98
CA ARG A 68 0.28 -0.77 -10.33
C ARG A 68 0.60 -0.02 -9.05
N VAL A 69 0.46 1.31 -9.04
CA VAL A 69 0.58 2.13 -7.82
C VAL A 69 -0.40 1.64 -6.77
N VAL A 70 -1.69 1.55 -7.09
CA VAL A 70 -2.73 1.09 -6.15
C VAL A 70 -2.37 -0.29 -5.60
N ASN A 71 -2.02 -1.26 -6.44
CA ASN A 71 -1.69 -2.61 -5.99
C ASN A 71 -0.47 -2.65 -5.06
N LEU A 72 0.58 -1.87 -5.38
CA LEU A 72 1.77 -1.80 -4.55
C LEU A 72 1.53 -1.05 -3.24
N THR A 73 0.69 -0.01 -3.24
CA THR A 73 0.28 0.70 -2.02
C THR A 73 -0.48 -0.23 -1.09
N LYS A 74 -1.40 -1.04 -1.62
CA LYS A 74 -2.11 -2.06 -0.82
C LYS A 74 -1.15 -3.08 -0.22
N ALA A 75 -0.25 -3.63 -1.04
CA ALA A 75 0.75 -4.60 -0.57
C ALA A 75 1.67 -3.99 0.51
N PHE A 76 2.16 -2.77 0.29
CA PHE A 76 2.99 -2.05 1.25
C PHE A 76 2.25 -1.83 2.58
N ALA A 77 0.99 -1.38 2.52
CA ALA A 77 0.19 -1.16 3.71
C ALA A 77 -0.03 -2.47 4.49
N THR A 78 -0.31 -3.58 3.80
CA THR A 78 -0.47 -4.89 4.45
C THR A 78 0.81 -5.30 5.17
N TYR A 79 1.98 -5.18 4.52
CA TYR A 79 3.26 -5.54 5.13
C TYR A 79 3.71 -4.58 6.23
N SER A 80 3.40 -3.28 6.15
CA SER A 80 3.69 -2.30 7.22
C SER A 80 2.97 -2.70 8.50
N VAL A 81 1.66 -2.92 8.42
CA VAL A 81 0.83 -3.27 9.59
C VAL A 81 1.20 -4.65 10.10
N ALA A 82 1.39 -5.63 9.21
CA ALA A 82 1.87 -6.96 9.59
C ALA A 82 3.22 -6.89 10.31
N LYS A 83 4.17 -6.07 9.84
CA LYS A 83 5.47 -5.89 10.51
C LYS A 83 5.31 -5.30 11.92
N GLN A 84 4.43 -4.33 12.10
CA GLN A 84 4.18 -3.75 13.42
C GLN A 84 3.56 -4.79 14.37
N LEU A 85 2.61 -5.60 13.89
CA LEU A 85 2.01 -6.71 14.62
C LEU A 85 2.99 -7.86 14.90
N ALA A 86 3.94 -8.10 13.99
CA ALA A 86 4.92 -9.18 14.10
C ALA A 86 5.82 -9.02 15.34
N ASN A 87 6.02 -7.79 15.83
CA ASN A 87 6.73 -7.54 17.09
C ASN A 87 6.01 -8.12 18.32
N ALA A 88 4.69 -8.23 18.26
CA ALA A 88 3.84 -8.79 19.32
C ALA A 88 3.45 -10.25 19.06
N LEU A 89 3.84 -10.83 17.91
CA LEU A 89 3.56 -12.23 17.52
C LEU A 89 3.95 -13.26 18.60
N PRO A 90 5.11 -13.14 19.31
CA PRO A 90 5.46 -14.08 20.36
C PRO A 90 4.49 -14.10 21.55
N MET A 91 3.68 -13.05 21.71
CA MET A 91 2.67 -12.91 22.77
C MET A 91 1.29 -13.44 22.34
N PHE A 92 1.00 -13.49 21.04
CA PHE A 92 -0.26 -13.98 20.48
C PHE A 92 -0.26 -15.49 20.22
N ALA A 93 0.91 -16.12 20.16
CA ALA A 93 1.00 -17.56 19.95
C ALA A 93 0.26 -18.35 21.05
N PRO A 94 -0.58 -19.34 20.70
CA PRO A 94 -1.48 -20.00 21.63
C PRO A 94 -0.73 -20.63 22.80
N ARG A 95 -1.09 -20.21 24.00
CA ARG A 95 -0.65 -20.81 25.25
C ARG A 95 -1.50 -22.05 25.51
N ILE A 96 -1.09 -23.19 24.93
CA ILE A 96 -1.52 -24.55 25.30
C ILE A 96 -3.02 -24.65 25.65
N ILE A 97 -3.89 -24.88 24.66
CA ILE A 97 -5.21 -25.46 24.93
C ILE A 97 -5.06 -26.96 24.79
N SER A 98 -4.61 -27.61 25.87
CA SER A 98 -4.40 -29.07 25.90
C SER A 98 -5.72 -29.77 26.21
N ASP A 99 -6.38 -30.31 25.18
CA ASP A 99 -7.36 -31.37 25.36
C ASP A 99 -6.65 -32.72 25.28
N GLY A 100 -6.18 -33.20 26.45
CA GLY A 100 -5.99 -34.59 26.84
C GLY A 100 -5.08 -35.56 26.05
N LYS A 101 -4.89 -35.44 24.73
CA LYS A 101 -4.22 -36.49 23.91
C LYS A 101 -3.41 -36.02 22.70
N SER A 102 -3.36 -34.73 22.39
CA SER A 102 -2.46 -34.21 21.35
C SER A 102 -1.64 -33.05 21.90
N SER A 103 -0.36 -33.29 22.18
CA SER A 103 0.57 -32.24 22.58
C SER A 103 1.30 -31.73 21.34
N LEU A 104 0.90 -30.56 20.84
CA LEU A 104 1.77 -29.77 19.97
C LEU A 104 2.79 -29.05 20.87
N THR A 105 4.02 -29.56 20.88
CA THR A 105 5.16 -28.96 21.56
C THR A 105 5.59 -27.69 20.84
N ARG A 106 5.84 -26.62 21.61
CA ARG A 106 6.46 -25.37 21.13
C ARG A 106 7.71 -25.70 20.31
N PHE A 107 7.77 -25.25 19.06
CA PHE A 107 9.08 -24.99 18.46
C PHE A 107 9.66 -23.78 19.19
N SER A 108 10.49 -24.06 20.18
CA SER A 108 11.21 -23.08 20.96
C SER A 108 12.09 -22.23 20.03
N GLY A 109 11.76 -20.95 19.87
CA GLY A 109 12.73 -19.88 19.58
C GLY A 109 12.96 -19.48 18.11
N GLU A 110 12.80 -20.37 17.13
CA GLU A 110 13.25 -20.09 15.74
C GLU A 110 12.18 -19.75 14.69
N PRO A 111 10.98 -20.36 14.64
CA PRO A 111 10.09 -20.18 13.48
C PRO A 111 9.55 -18.76 13.34
N PHE A 112 9.32 -18.05 14.46
CA PHE A 112 8.84 -16.68 14.41
C PHE A 112 9.89 -15.70 13.90
N LYS A 113 11.18 -16.00 14.12
CA LYS A 113 12.27 -15.14 13.65
C LYS A 113 12.34 -15.15 12.13
N GLU A 114 12.22 -16.33 11.51
CA GLU A 114 12.20 -16.46 10.05
C GLU A 114 10.97 -15.78 9.43
N VAL A 115 9.79 -15.88 10.08
CA VAL A 115 8.57 -15.18 9.63
C VAL A 115 8.75 -13.66 9.72
N ILE A 116 9.28 -13.15 10.85
CA ILE A 116 9.55 -11.71 11.02
C ILE A 116 10.56 -11.22 9.99
N GLU A 117 11.65 -11.95 9.76
CA GLU A 117 12.66 -11.62 8.75
C GLU A 117 12.10 -11.66 7.33
N GLY A 118 11.23 -12.64 7.04
CA GLY A 118 10.51 -12.74 5.78
C GLY A 118 9.59 -11.55 5.54
N ILE A 119 8.81 -11.15 6.56
CA ILE A 119 7.93 -9.97 6.50
C ILE A 119 8.75 -8.70 6.31
N ASP A 120 9.87 -8.53 7.02
CA ASP A 120 10.73 -7.35 6.89
C ASP A 120 11.40 -7.28 5.50
N SER A 121 11.78 -8.44 4.93
CA SER A 121 12.29 -8.53 3.57
C SER A 121 11.23 -8.11 2.54
N GLN A 122 10.01 -8.64 2.66
CA GLN A 122 8.89 -8.28 1.77
C GLN A 122 8.48 -6.82 1.93
N TYR A 123 8.49 -6.29 3.16
CA TYR A 123 8.26 -4.88 3.44
C TYR A 123 9.26 -3.98 2.69
N LYS A 124 10.58 -4.27 2.80
CA LYS A 124 11.62 -3.51 2.11
C LYS A 124 11.50 -3.58 0.59
N LEU A 125 11.14 -4.75 0.07
CA LEU A 125 10.94 -4.96 -1.36
C LEU A 125 9.68 -4.27 -1.88
N ALA A 126 8.57 -4.30 -1.13
CA ALA A 126 7.36 -3.56 -1.46
C ALA A 126 7.63 -2.05 -1.46
N ARG A 127 8.37 -1.55 -0.46
CA ARG A 127 8.80 -0.16 -0.33
C ARG A 127 9.62 0.29 -1.55
N SER A 128 10.64 -0.47 -1.94
CA SER A 128 11.50 -0.11 -3.07
C SER A 128 10.75 -0.13 -4.41
N ARG A 129 9.87 -1.13 -4.61
CA ARG A 129 9.02 -1.20 -5.80
C ARG A 129 8.04 -0.03 -5.88
N LEU A 130 7.44 0.34 -4.75
CA LEU A 130 6.50 1.46 -4.69
C LEU A 130 7.20 2.77 -5.04
N LEU A 131 8.37 3.05 -4.46
CA LEU A 131 9.18 4.23 -4.80
C LEU A 131 9.51 4.29 -6.30
N ALA A 132 9.97 3.18 -6.88
CA ALA A 132 10.30 3.14 -8.31
C ALA A 132 9.10 3.47 -9.21
N VAL A 133 7.90 2.98 -8.87
CA VAL A 133 6.68 3.27 -9.66
C VAL A 133 6.18 4.69 -9.43
N LEU A 134 6.36 5.26 -8.24
CA LEU A 134 6.03 6.67 -7.99
C LEU A 134 6.93 7.61 -8.79
N ASP A 135 8.22 7.31 -8.88
CA ASP A 135 9.16 8.07 -9.70
C ASP A 135 8.79 8.01 -11.19
N GLU A 136 8.31 6.85 -11.65
CA GLU A 136 7.79 6.64 -13.01
C GLU A 136 6.52 7.48 -13.27
N LEU A 137 5.56 7.46 -12.33
CA LEU A 137 4.32 8.25 -12.41
C LEU A 137 4.62 9.76 -12.49
N GLN A 138 5.54 10.26 -11.67
CA GLN A 138 5.95 11.66 -11.67
C GLN A 138 6.62 12.06 -13.00
N SER A 139 7.34 11.13 -13.62
CA SER A 139 8.01 11.35 -14.90
C SER A 139 7.02 11.45 -16.06
N GLU A 140 6.00 10.59 -16.10
CA GLU A 140 4.92 10.67 -17.12
C GLU A 140 4.15 12.00 -17.03
N SER A 141 3.83 12.46 -15.82
CA SER A 141 3.17 13.76 -15.62
C SER A 141 3.98 14.95 -16.15
N LYS A 142 5.32 14.89 -16.10
CA LYS A 142 6.18 15.96 -16.64
C LYS A 142 6.17 16.02 -18.16
N ILE A 143 6.05 14.88 -18.85
CA ILE A 143 6.12 14.81 -20.31
C ILE A 143 4.84 15.41 -20.96
N ILE A 144 3.69 15.23 -20.31
CA ILE A 144 2.39 15.73 -20.80
C ILE A 144 2.26 17.27 -20.67
N SER A 145 3.15 17.92 -19.89
CA SER A 145 3.17 19.37 -19.73
C SER A 145 3.91 20.12 -20.84
N THR A 146 3.72 19.73 -22.10
CA THR A 146 4.03 20.62 -23.24
C THR A 146 2.74 21.29 -23.68
N ARG A 147 2.43 22.45 -23.08
CA ARG A 147 1.36 23.33 -23.57
C ARG A 147 1.72 23.78 -24.99
N SER A 148 1.02 23.26 -25.99
CA SER A 148 0.99 23.85 -27.33
C SER A 148 0.20 25.16 -27.24
N ILE A 149 0.93 26.29 -27.17
CA ILE A 149 0.38 27.65 -27.22
C ILE A 149 0.44 28.24 -28.64
N LEU A 150 0.52 27.39 -29.67
CA LEU A 150 0.44 27.85 -31.06
C LEU A 150 -1.02 28.14 -31.42
N PHE A 151 -1.48 29.34 -31.09
CA PHE A 151 -2.66 29.93 -31.72
C PHE A 151 -2.21 30.71 -32.96
N VAL A 152 -2.55 30.18 -34.13
CA VAL A 152 -2.56 30.97 -35.37
C VAL A 152 -3.87 31.74 -35.40
N SER A 153 -3.80 33.06 -35.26
CA SER A 153 -4.87 33.96 -35.67
C SER A 153 -4.56 34.43 -37.09
N SER A 154 -5.31 33.96 -38.08
CA SER A 154 -5.34 34.57 -39.40
C SER A 154 -6.18 35.85 -39.33
N PRO A 155 -5.69 37.01 -39.78
CA PRO A 155 -6.51 38.20 -39.93
C PRO A 155 -7.68 37.88 -40.87
N SER A 156 -8.92 38.22 -40.48
CA SER A 156 -10.10 38.12 -41.36
C SER A 156 -10.20 39.31 -42.32
N TYR A 157 -9.10 40.06 -42.51
CA TYR A 157 -9.05 41.30 -43.25
C TYR A 157 -7.73 41.34 -44.02
N ASP A 158 -7.83 41.31 -45.34
CA ASP A 158 -6.68 41.50 -46.22
C ASP A 158 -6.55 42.99 -46.56
N PRO A 159 -5.48 43.68 -46.13
CA PRO A 159 -5.30 45.12 -46.38
C PRO A 159 -5.06 45.47 -47.86
N VAL A 160 -4.85 44.49 -48.75
CA VAL A 160 -4.62 44.72 -50.18
C VAL A 160 -5.89 44.55 -51.01
N THR A 161 -6.81 43.67 -50.59
CA THR A 161 -8.06 43.40 -51.32
C THR A 161 -9.32 43.97 -50.67
N GLY A 162 -9.26 44.35 -49.38
CA GLY A 162 -10.32 45.09 -48.71
C GLY A 162 -11.58 44.28 -48.36
N GLU A 163 -11.51 42.96 -48.42
CA GLU A 163 -12.50 42.04 -47.82
C GLU A 163 -11.92 41.30 -46.60
#